data_AF-A0A1G7AAC4-F1
#
_entry.id   AF-A0A1G7AAC4-F1
#
_cell.length_a   1.000
_cell.length_b   1.000
_cell.length_c   1.000
_cell.angle_alpha   90.00
_cell.angle_beta   90.00
_cell.angle_gamma   90.00
#
_symmetry.space_group_name_H-M   'P 1'
#
loop_
_entity.id
_entity.type
_entity.pdbx_description
1 polymer ?
#
loop_
_entity_poly.entity_id
_entity_poly.type
_entity_poly.pdbx_seq_one_letter_code
_entity_poly.pdbx_strand_id
1 'polypeptide(L)'
;MTSKNLWTIIIKITGIYLIWHFTFLLPQILTVIIYLGQDKTQLISTAVVLVSEIVINIILLYYFLFRTDWVILKLKLENGLDEETAKLNIDQTNVLRIAIIILGGVLFVDAIPLLFNYLFAYYQHGDAYNGFKQNPSSPWVLFAFLKGIISFFMVKENKLIANFIEQQKNPSEPQQ
;
A
#
# COMPACT_ATOMS: atom_id res chain seq x y z
N MET A 1 13.51 18.03 -14.73
CA MET A 1 12.07 17.94 -14.43
C MET A 1 11.68 19.16 -13.59
N THR A 2 10.48 19.74 -13.71
CA THR A 2 10.04 20.84 -12.82
C THR A 2 9.77 20.30 -11.41
N SER A 3 9.97 21.12 -10.37
CA SER A 3 9.68 20.77 -8.96
C SER A 3 8.28 20.15 -8.75
N LYS A 4 7.27 20.69 -9.45
CA LYS A 4 5.89 20.15 -9.50
C LYS A 4 5.81 18.68 -9.93
N ASN A 5 6.60 18.28 -10.94
CA ASN A 5 6.60 16.90 -11.45
C ASN A 5 7.19 15.92 -10.44
N LEU A 6 8.21 16.34 -9.68
CA LEU A 6 8.81 15.52 -8.63
C LEU A 6 7.82 15.28 -7.48
N TRP A 7 7.15 16.32 -6.99
CA TRP A 7 6.14 16.17 -5.93
C TRP A 7 4.94 15.34 -6.38
N THR A 8 4.54 15.47 -7.64
CA THR A 8 3.48 14.64 -8.23
C THR A 8 3.87 13.16 -8.22
N ILE A 9 5.12 12.84 -8.57
CA ILE A 9 5.65 11.48 -8.54
C ILE A 9 5.66 10.94 -7.10
N ILE A 10 6.21 11.69 -6.14
CA ILE A 10 6.28 11.28 -4.72
C ILE A 10 4.88 10.99 -4.16
N ILE A 11 3.89 11.85 -4.43
CA ILE A 11 2.54 11.66 -3.91
C ILE A 11 1.88 10.44 -4.56
N LYS A 12 2.08 10.20 -5.87
CA LYS A 12 1.56 9.01 -6.54
C LYS A 12 2.20 7.71 -6.02
N ILE A 13 3.50 7.73 -5.78
CA ILE A 13 4.24 6.63 -5.12
C ILE A 13 3.64 6.35 -3.74
N THR A 14 3.36 7.41 -2.98
CA THR A 14 2.70 7.29 -1.66
C THR A 14 1.27 6.76 -1.78
N GLY A 15 0.53 7.17 -2.82
CA GLY A 15 -0.78 6.62 -3.15
C GLY A 15 -0.74 5.13 -3.48
N ILE A 16 0.28 4.67 -4.21
CA ILE A 16 0.49 3.23 -4.49
C ILE A 16 0.82 2.46 -3.20
N TYR A 17 1.63 3.06 -2.33
CA TYR A 17 1.89 2.50 -1.00
C TYR A 17 0.62 2.43 -0.14
N LEU A 18 -0.33 3.36 -0.29
CA LEU A 18 -1.65 3.28 0.34
C LEU A 18 -2.51 2.14 -0.22
N ILE A 19 -2.47 1.89 -1.53
CA ILE A 19 -3.14 0.71 -2.13
C ILE A 19 -2.60 -0.56 -1.49
N TRP A 20 -1.28 -0.60 -1.26
CA TRP A 20 -0.66 -1.72 -0.58
C TRP A 20 -1.21 -1.91 0.84
N HIS A 21 -1.33 -0.83 1.62
CA HIS A 21 -1.96 -0.90 2.95
C HIS A 21 -3.41 -1.35 2.92
N PHE A 22 -4.17 -1.04 1.87
CA PHE A 22 -5.54 -1.54 1.70
C PHE A 22 -5.63 -3.07 1.74
N THR A 23 -4.58 -3.78 1.32
CA THR A 23 -4.55 -5.25 1.37
C THR A 23 -4.58 -5.81 2.81
N PHE A 24 -4.19 -5.03 3.82
CA PHE A 24 -4.30 -5.41 5.25
C PHE A 24 -5.76 -5.53 5.71
N LEU A 25 -6.71 -4.95 4.99
CA LEU A 25 -8.14 -5.11 5.29
C LEU A 25 -8.63 -6.54 5.04
N LEU A 26 -7.97 -7.30 4.16
CA LEU A 26 -8.35 -8.69 3.85
C LEU A 26 -8.27 -9.62 5.09
N PRO A 27 -7.14 -9.74 5.80
CA PRO A 27 -7.07 -10.56 7.00
C PRO A 27 -7.99 -10.04 8.11
N GLN A 28 -8.23 -8.73 8.21
CA GLN A 28 -9.18 -8.17 9.19
C GLN A 28 -10.62 -8.60 8.90
N ILE A 29 -11.08 -8.51 7.65
CA ILE A 29 -12.41 -8.97 7.24
C ILE A 29 -12.58 -10.46 7.53
N LEU A 30 -11.57 -11.29 7.21
CA LEU A 30 -11.59 -12.72 7.50
C LEU A 30 -11.65 -12.99 9.00
N THR A 31 -10.96 -12.20 9.81
CA THR A 31 -11.00 -12.30 11.27
C THR A 31 -12.42 -12.03 11.78
N VAL A 32 -13.09 -10.97 11.29
CA VAL A 32 -14.49 -10.66 11.66
C VAL A 32 -15.43 -11.82 11.29
N ILE A 33 -15.23 -12.45 10.13
CA ILE A 33 -16.04 -13.60 9.69
C ILE A 33 -15.83 -14.81 10.62
N ILE A 34 -14.60 -15.08 11.05
CA ILE A 34 -14.29 -16.19 11.98
C ILE A 34 -14.99 -16.00 13.34
N TYR A 35 -15.14 -14.74 13.78
CA TYR A 35 -15.81 -14.40 15.04
C TYR A 35 -17.31 -14.12 14.91
N LEU A 36 -17.88 -14.29 13.72
CA LEU A 36 -19.29 -14.00 13.46
C LEU A 36 -20.18 -14.94 14.29
N GLY A 37 -20.99 -14.38 15.20
CA GLY A 37 -21.87 -15.15 16.09
C GLY A 37 -21.43 -15.22 17.56
N GLN A 38 -20.29 -14.60 17.91
CA GLN A 38 -19.92 -14.33 19.30
C GLN A 38 -20.62 -13.05 19.83
N ASP A 39 -20.15 -12.49 20.94
CA ASP A 39 -20.73 -11.34 21.63
C ASP A 39 -21.12 -10.19 20.66
N LYS A 40 -22.41 -9.82 20.67
CA LYS A 40 -22.98 -8.81 19.78
C LYS A 40 -22.32 -7.44 19.95
N THR A 41 -21.91 -7.09 21.17
CA THR A 41 -21.31 -5.78 21.45
C THR A 41 -19.92 -5.69 20.83
N GLN A 42 -19.12 -6.76 20.94
CA GLN A 42 -17.79 -6.85 20.34
C GLN A 42 -17.85 -6.87 18.81
N LEU A 43 -18.88 -7.50 18.23
CA LEU A 43 -19.08 -7.51 16.79
C LEU A 43 -19.37 -6.10 16.26
N ILE A 44 -20.24 -5.33 16.93
CA ILE A 44 -20.56 -3.95 16.54
C ILE A 44 -19.33 -3.05 16.63
N SER A 45 -18.56 -3.12 17.72
CA SER A 45 -17.35 -2.31 17.86
C SER A 45 -16.31 -2.62 16.79
N THR A 46 -16.11 -3.91 16.49
CA THR A 46 -15.15 -4.34 15.46
C THR A 46 -15.60 -3.89 14.06
N ALA A 47 -16.88 -4.00 13.75
CA ALA A 47 -17.45 -3.54 12.49
C ALA A 47 -17.29 -2.02 12.31
N VAL A 48 -17.52 -1.23 13.37
CA VAL A 48 -17.34 0.23 13.32
C VAL A 48 -15.89 0.60 13.03
N VAL A 49 -14.93 -0.05 13.70
CA VAL A 49 -13.49 0.19 13.45
C VAL A 49 -13.12 -0.15 12.01
N LEU A 50 -13.54 -1.32 11.51
CA LEU A 50 -13.26 -1.76 10.14
C LEU A 50 -13.86 -0.82 9.08
N VAL A 51 -15.12 -0.42 9.25
CA VAL A 51 -15.77 0.54 8.34
C VAL A 51 -15.07 1.88 8.37
N SER A 52 -14.66 2.36 9.55
CA SER A 52 -13.92 3.61 9.69
C SER A 52 -12.57 3.54 8.97
N GLU A 53 -11.85 2.43 9.10
CA GLU A 53 -10.58 2.19 8.41
C GLU A 53 -10.76 2.17 6.89
N ILE A 54 -11.79 1.50 6.38
CA ILE A 54 -12.12 1.48 4.94
C ILE A 54 -12.39 2.90 4.42
N VAL A 55 -13.24 3.65 5.12
CA VAL A 55 -13.62 5.02 4.71
C VAL A 55 -12.38 5.92 4.69
N ILE A 56 -11.56 5.89 5.73
CA ILE A 56 -10.32 6.70 5.80
C ILE A 56 -9.38 6.32 4.65
N ASN A 57 -9.17 5.03 4.39
CA ASN A 57 -8.28 4.59 3.30
C ASN A 57 -8.79 5.01 1.92
N ILE A 58 -10.10 4.90 1.66
CA ILE A 58 -10.70 5.35 0.38
C ILE A 58 -10.48 6.87 0.20
N ILE A 59 -10.69 7.65 1.26
CA ILE A 59 -10.47 9.10 1.23
C ILE A 59 -9.00 9.40 0.92
N LEU A 60 -8.06 8.76 1.61
CA LEU A 60 -6.62 8.95 1.37
C LEU A 60 -6.23 8.55 -0.06
N LEU A 61 -6.70 7.42 -0.55
CA LEU A 61 -6.47 6.97 -1.92
C LEU A 61 -7.00 7.98 -2.94
N TYR A 62 -8.22 8.49 -2.73
CA TYR A 62 -8.81 9.51 -3.57
C TYR A 62 -7.91 10.75 -3.66
N TYR A 63 -7.47 11.26 -2.51
CA TYR A 63 -6.65 12.47 -2.48
C TYR A 63 -5.26 12.28 -3.10
N PHE A 64 -4.58 11.18 -2.80
CA PHE A 64 -3.20 10.97 -3.22
C PHE A 64 -3.10 10.56 -4.71
N LEU A 65 -4.03 9.74 -5.22
CA LEU A 65 -3.98 9.27 -6.61
C LEU A 65 -4.72 10.18 -7.59
N PHE A 66 -5.87 10.73 -7.20
CA PHE A 66 -6.77 11.46 -8.12
C PHE A 66 -6.79 12.97 -7.88
N ARG A 67 -6.41 13.46 -6.70
CA ARG A 67 -6.34 14.90 -6.39
C ARG A 67 -4.93 15.34 -5.98
N THR A 68 -3.91 14.79 -6.64
CA THR A 68 -2.50 15.07 -6.35
C THR A 68 -2.18 16.57 -6.36
N ASP A 69 -2.67 17.35 -7.33
CA ASP A 69 -2.47 18.80 -7.39
C ASP A 69 -3.03 19.54 -6.15
N TRP A 70 -4.16 19.07 -5.62
CA TRP A 70 -4.75 19.65 -4.41
C TRP A 70 -3.88 19.38 -3.18
N VAL A 71 -3.33 18.16 -3.08
CA VAL A 71 -2.41 17.79 -2.00
C VAL A 71 -1.14 18.64 -2.04
N ILE A 72 -0.55 18.84 -3.22
CA ILE A 72 0.64 19.69 -3.41
C ILE A 72 0.37 21.13 -2.96
N LEU A 73 -0.76 21.69 -3.39
CA LEU A 73 -1.13 23.08 -3.08
C LEU A 73 -1.47 23.25 -1.60
N LYS A 74 -2.16 22.28 -0.99
CA LYS A 74 -2.57 22.35 0.42
C LYS A 74 -1.39 22.20 1.38
N LEU A 75 -0.46 21.31 1.07
CA LEU A 75 0.78 21.10 1.83
C LEU A 75 1.87 22.12 1.50
N LYS A 76 1.64 23.00 0.52
CA LYS A 76 2.59 24.04 0.07
C LYS A 76 3.97 23.46 -0.26
N LEU A 77 4.01 22.28 -0.87
CA LEU A 77 5.26 21.55 -1.13
C LEU A 77 6.18 22.28 -2.13
N GLU A 78 5.63 23.21 -2.90
CA GLU A 78 6.38 24.05 -3.84
C GLU A 78 6.98 25.30 -3.19
N ASN A 79 6.56 25.67 -1.97
CA ASN A 79 7.01 26.90 -1.33
C ASN A 79 8.42 26.72 -0.74
N GLY A 80 9.36 27.58 -1.15
CA GLY A 80 10.77 27.53 -0.73
C GLY A 80 11.69 26.79 -1.71
N LEU A 81 11.16 26.31 -2.84
CA LEU A 81 11.95 25.84 -4.00
C LEU A 81 12.13 26.98 -5.02
N ASP A 82 12.48 28.16 -4.52
CA ASP A 82 12.80 29.31 -5.36
C ASP A 82 14.24 29.15 -5.92
N GLU A 83 14.33 29.28 -7.25
CA GLU A 83 15.51 29.58 -8.08
C GLU A 83 16.48 28.48 -8.55
N GLU A 84 16.73 27.38 -7.85
CA GLU A 84 17.54 26.31 -8.46
C GLU A 84 16.64 25.30 -9.17
N THR A 85 16.33 25.62 -10.43
CA THR A 85 15.79 24.63 -11.37
C THR A 85 16.73 23.42 -11.36
N ALA A 86 16.39 22.38 -10.61
CA ALA A 86 16.97 21.07 -10.77
C ALA A 86 16.56 20.57 -12.16
N LYS A 87 17.29 21.03 -13.19
CA LYS A 87 17.34 20.43 -14.53
C LYS A 87 18.02 19.06 -14.43
N LEU A 88 17.53 18.20 -13.52
CA LEU A 88 17.73 16.77 -13.60
C LEU A 88 17.04 16.33 -14.88
N ASN A 89 17.85 16.10 -15.91
CA ASN A 89 17.46 15.46 -17.16
C ASN A 89 17.36 13.94 -16.94
N ILE A 90 16.66 13.55 -15.87
CA ILE A 90 16.36 12.15 -15.59
C ILE A 90 14.98 11.87 -16.14
N ASP A 91 14.89 10.78 -16.90
CA ASP A 91 13.65 10.28 -17.44
C ASP A 91 12.64 9.95 -16.31
N GLN A 92 11.39 10.41 -16.45
CA GLN A 92 10.37 10.27 -15.39
C GLN A 92 10.11 8.79 -15.08
N THR A 93 10.16 7.94 -16.11
CA THR A 93 10.00 6.50 -16.01
C THR A 93 11.08 5.88 -15.14
N ASN A 94 12.33 6.35 -15.25
CA ASN A 94 13.44 5.83 -14.46
C ASN A 94 13.33 6.23 -12.99
N VAL A 95 12.88 7.46 -12.70
CA VAL A 95 12.61 7.89 -11.30
C VAL A 95 11.50 7.03 -10.69
N LEU A 96 10.42 6.79 -11.44
CA LEU A 96 9.30 5.97 -10.97
C LEU A 96 9.73 4.52 -10.72
N ARG A 97 10.55 3.94 -11.59
CA ARG A 97 11.12 2.59 -11.41
C ARG A 97 11.98 2.51 -10.15
N ILE A 98 12.88 3.46 -9.95
CA ILE A 98 13.72 3.52 -8.74
C ILE A 98 12.85 3.58 -7.49
N ALA A 99 11.81 4.40 -7.50
CA ALA A 99 10.88 4.49 -6.38
C ALA A 99 10.10 3.19 -6.13
N ILE A 100 9.63 2.52 -7.18
CA ILE A 100 8.95 1.21 -7.06
C ILE A 100 9.90 0.16 -6.48
N ILE A 101 11.17 0.15 -6.91
CA ILE A 101 12.19 -0.76 -6.37
C ILE A 101 12.43 -0.49 -4.89
N ILE A 102 12.60 0.79 -4.50
CA ILE A 102 12.82 1.16 -3.10
C ILE A 102 11.59 0.77 -2.25
N LEU A 103 10.39 1.10 -2.70
CA LEU A 103 9.15 0.73 -2.00
C LEU A 103 9.01 -0.80 -1.88
N GLY A 104 9.18 -1.53 -2.97
CA GLY A 104 9.11 -2.98 -2.98
C GLY A 104 10.14 -3.59 -2.03
N GLY A 105 11.37 -3.05 -2.01
CA GLY A 105 12.43 -3.48 -1.11
C GLY A 105 12.10 -3.25 0.36
N VAL A 106 11.62 -2.05 0.72
CA VAL A 106 11.19 -1.74 2.09
C VAL A 106 10.04 -2.65 2.51
N LEU A 107 9.02 -2.82 1.67
CA LEU A 107 7.89 -3.69 1.93
C LEU A 107 8.28 -5.16 2.10
N PHE A 108 9.29 -5.61 1.35
CA PHE A 108 9.83 -6.97 1.43
C PHE A 108 10.59 -7.18 2.74
N VAL A 109 11.46 -6.23 3.11
CA VAL A 109 12.18 -6.27 4.40
C VAL A 109 11.19 -6.27 5.56
N ASP A 110 10.11 -5.50 5.49
CA ASP A 110 9.04 -5.51 6.49
C ASP A 110 8.22 -6.80 6.51
N ALA A 111 8.08 -7.48 5.37
CA ALA A 111 7.30 -8.71 5.27
C ALA A 111 7.90 -9.86 6.08
N ILE A 112 9.23 -9.94 6.12
CA ILE A 112 9.98 -11.01 6.78
C ILE A 112 9.70 -11.06 8.29
N PRO A 113 9.97 -10.01 9.11
CA PRO A 113 9.71 -10.04 10.54
C PRO A 113 8.21 -10.18 10.84
N LEU A 114 7.35 -9.59 10.00
CA LEU A 114 5.90 -9.72 10.11
C LEU A 114 5.45 -11.19 9.99
N LEU A 115 5.99 -11.91 9.00
CA LEU A 115 5.71 -13.34 8.80
C LEU A 115 6.14 -14.16 10.01
N PHE A 116 7.35 -13.93 10.53
CA PHE A 116 7.83 -14.65 11.70
C PHE A 116 7.01 -14.33 12.96
N ASN A 117 6.59 -13.08 13.16
CA ASN A 117 5.73 -12.70 14.28
C ASN A 117 4.37 -13.43 14.23
N TYR A 118 3.73 -13.49 13.05
CA TYR A 118 2.44 -14.19 12.94
C TYR A 118 2.58 -15.70 12.98
N LEU A 119 3.67 -16.28 12.46
CA LEU A 119 3.98 -17.69 12.64
C LEU A 119 4.17 -18.02 14.11
N PHE A 120 4.92 -17.19 14.84
CA PHE A 120 5.11 -17.34 16.28
C PHE A 120 3.77 -17.28 17.03
N ALA A 121 2.93 -16.28 16.75
CA ALA A 121 1.59 -16.15 17.34
C ALA A 121 0.71 -17.37 17.01
N TYR A 122 0.76 -17.86 15.77
CA TYR A 122 0.02 -19.05 15.34
C TYR A 122 0.40 -20.29 16.15
N TYR A 123 1.70 -20.55 16.34
CA TYR A 123 2.18 -21.71 17.11
C TYR A 123 1.95 -21.54 18.62
N GLN A 124 2.09 -20.34 19.17
CA GLN A 124 1.83 -20.08 20.60
C GLN A 124 0.38 -20.36 20.99
N HIS A 125 -0.56 -20.11 20.09
CA HIS A 125 -1.99 -20.34 20.31
C HIS A 125 -2.48 -21.66 19.69
N GLY A 126 -1.56 -22.52 19.23
CA GLY A 126 -1.87 -23.74 18.48
C GLY A 126 -2.71 -24.74 19.25
N ASP A 127 -2.54 -24.82 20.57
CA ASP A 127 -3.29 -25.75 21.43
C ASP A 127 -4.71 -25.23 21.76
N ALA A 128 -4.96 -23.92 21.61
CA ALA A 128 -6.25 -23.29 21.94
C ALA A 128 -7.28 -23.35 20.81
N TYR A 129 -6.85 -23.62 19.57
CA TYR A 129 -7.69 -23.59 18.38
C TYR A 129 -7.53 -24.86 17.55
N ASN A 130 -8.63 -25.46 17.07
CA ASN A 130 -8.59 -26.67 16.25
C ASN A 130 -8.16 -26.36 14.80
N GLY A 131 -6.87 -26.07 14.63
CA GLY A 131 -6.21 -25.92 13.35
C GLY A 131 -6.40 -24.56 12.66
N PHE A 132 -5.94 -24.50 11.41
CA PHE A 132 -5.76 -23.25 10.66
C PHE A 132 -7.05 -22.43 10.47
N LYS A 133 -8.22 -23.07 10.38
CA LYS A 133 -9.49 -22.37 10.15
C LYS A 133 -10.00 -21.60 11.37
N GLN A 134 -9.64 -22.03 12.58
CA GLN A 134 -10.15 -21.45 13.82
C GLN A 134 -9.15 -20.54 14.52
N ASN A 135 -7.88 -20.55 14.09
CA ASN A 135 -6.85 -19.71 14.65
C ASN A 135 -6.92 -18.28 14.05
N PRO A 136 -7.10 -17.23 14.87
CA PRO A 136 -7.19 -15.84 14.41
C PRO A 136 -5.92 -15.34 13.73
N SER A 137 -4.76 -15.97 13.98
CA SER A 137 -3.48 -15.60 13.38
C SER A 137 -3.31 -16.16 11.96
N SER A 138 -4.10 -17.16 11.55
CA SER A 138 -3.96 -17.82 10.26
C SER A 138 -4.13 -16.88 9.05
N PRO A 139 -5.15 -16.00 8.99
CA PRO A 139 -5.26 -15.03 7.90
C PRO A 139 -4.05 -14.10 7.82
N TRP A 140 -3.47 -13.74 8.98
CA TRP A 140 -2.30 -12.87 9.08
C TRP A 140 -1.01 -13.55 8.59
N VAL A 141 -0.83 -14.84 8.86
CA VAL A 141 0.29 -15.63 8.32
C VAL A 141 0.22 -15.66 6.79
N LEU A 142 -0.96 -15.98 6.24
CA LEU A 142 -1.15 -16.03 4.79
C LEU A 142 -0.95 -14.65 4.15
N PHE A 143 -1.46 -13.60 4.81
CA PHE A 143 -1.26 -12.23 4.39
C PHE A 143 0.22 -11.84 4.37
N ALA A 144 0.97 -12.12 5.43
CA ALA A 144 2.40 -11.79 5.49
C ALA A 144 3.22 -12.54 4.43
N PHE A 145 2.85 -13.79 4.13
CA PHE A 145 3.48 -14.57 3.08
C PHE A 145 3.20 -13.97 1.68
N LEU A 146 1.94 -13.68 1.37
CA LEU A 146 1.57 -13.01 0.12
C LEU A 146 2.19 -11.62 0.01
N LYS A 147 2.29 -10.88 1.13
CA LYS A 147 3.00 -9.60 1.21
C LYS A 147 4.44 -9.73 0.77
N GLY A 148 5.16 -10.76 1.23
CA GLY A 148 6.52 -11.06 0.79
C GLY A 148 6.61 -11.33 -0.72
N ILE A 149 5.69 -12.15 -1.25
CA ILE A 149 5.68 -12.48 -2.69
C ILE A 149 5.45 -11.24 -3.56
N ILE A 150 4.43 -10.44 -3.23
CA ILE A 150 4.07 -9.29 -4.05
C ILE A 150 5.13 -8.18 -3.95
N SER A 151 5.65 -7.91 -2.75
CA SER A 151 6.74 -6.93 -2.58
C SER A 151 8.01 -7.35 -3.34
N PHE A 152 8.35 -8.64 -3.34
CA PHE A 152 9.42 -9.18 -4.19
C PHE A 152 9.12 -9.00 -5.68
N PHE A 153 7.88 -9.25 -6.11
CA PHE A 153 7.45 -9.04 -7.49
C PHE A 153 7.55 -7.56 -7.90
N MET A 154 7.23 -6.61 -7.01
CA MET A 154 7.38 -5.18 -7.27
C MET A 154 8.83 -4.80 -7.55
N VAL A 155 9.79 -5.39 -6.82
CA VAL A 155 11.22 -5.16 -7.07
C VAL A 155 11.63 -5.76 -8.43
N LYS A 156 11.22 -7.01 -8.69
CA LYS A 156 11.62 -7.75 -9.90
C LYS A 156 11.01 -7.17 -11.18
N GLU A 157 9.70 -6.90 -11.17
CA GLU A 157 8.91 -6.47 -12.34
C GLU A 157 8.57 -4.97 -12.29
N ASN A 158 9.46 -4.16 -11.72
CA ASN A 158 9.28 -2.71 -11.58
C ASN A 158 8.98 -1.98 -12.89
N LYS A 159 9.46 -2.49 -14.03
CA LYS A 159 9.21 -1.90 -15.36
C LYS A 159 7.74 -1.98 -15.75
N LEU A 160 7.07 -3.10 -15.46
CA LEU A 160 5.67 -3.32 -15.78
C LEU A 160 4.79 -2.33 -15.00
N ILE A 161 5.06 -2.20 -13.71
CA ILE A 161 4.32 -1.30 -12.81
C ILE A 161 4.51 0.17 -13.23
N ALA A 162 5.76 0.57 -13.54
CA ALA A 162 6.05 1.93 -13.99
C ALA A 162 5.29 2.27 -15.29
N ASN A 163 5.31 1.36 -16.27
CA ASN A 163 4.64 1.56 -17.55
C ASN A 163 3.11 1.66 -17.40
N PHE A 164 2.50 0.88 -16.49
CA PHE A 164 1.06 0.95 -16.20
C PHE A 164 0.63 2.32 -15.65
N ILE A 165 1.45 2.91 -14.78
CA ILE A 165 1.18 4.22 -14.16
C ILE A 165 1.32 5.35 -15.19
N GLU A 166 2.29 5.24 -16.11
CA GLU A 166 2.46 6.22 -17.18
C GLU A 166 1.33 6.18 -18.21
N GLN A 167 0.81 5.00 -18.55
CA GLN A 167 -0.33 4.87 -19.47
C GLN A 167 -1.59 5.56 -18.95
N GLN A 168 -1.79 5.62 -17.62
CA GLN A 168 -2.91 6.40 -17.05
C GLN A 168 -2.76 7.92 -17.19
N LYS A 169 -1.57 8.42 -17.57
CA LYS A 169 -1.31 9.85 -17.76
C LYS A 169 -1.68 10.33 -19.17
N ASN A 170 -1.62 9.47 -20.19
CA ASN A 170 -1.92 9.80 -21.59
C ASN A 170 -2.87 8.76 -22.23
N PRO A 171 -4.20 8.93 -22.12
CA PRO A 171 -5.15 8.13 -22.90
C PRO A 171 -5.18 8.45 -24.41
N SER A 172 -4.43 9.46 -24.87
CA SER A 172 -4.69 10.14 -26.16
C SER A 172 -3.62 9.99 -27.25
N GLU A 173 -2.48 9.31 -27.00
CA GLU A 173 -1.43 9.17 -28.03
C GLU A 173 -1.17 7.70 -28.35
N PRO A 174 -1.40 7.24 -29.59
CA PRO A 174 -1.04 5.90 -30.03
C PRO A 174 0.49 5.75 -29.99
N GLN A 175 0.95 4.66 -29.36
CA GLN A 175 2.35 4.24 -29.41
C GLN A 175 2.73 3.95 -30.87
N GLN A 176 3.67 4.72 -31.41
CA GLN A 176 4.42 4.40 -32.62
C GLN A 176 5.80 3.86 -32.24
#